data_AF-A0A8T6P336-F1
#
_entry.id   AF-A0A8T6P336-F1
#
_cell.length_a   1.000
_cell.length_b   1.000
_cell.length_c   1.000
_cell.angle_alpha   90.00
_cell.angle_beta   90.00
_cell.angle_gamma   90.00
#
_symmetry.space_group_name_H-M   'P 1'
#
loop_
_entity.id
_entity.type
_entity.pdbx_description
1 polymer ?
#
loop_
_entity_poly.entity_id
_entity_poly.type
_entity_poly.pdbx_seq_one_letter_code
_entity_poly.pdbx_strand_id
1 'polypeptide(L)'
;MNKRFSLVLILASVAVLTAACQVSVTIDTPPIKEAEDFFIDSNNNGIFEDDEYYATYAVYSADAPLQVSWETFVLEDVSPNELSYLVILYQLPFTQTEGDPFEEAVPIKVAHHWAEAGTTFTFDSIGFGDQACFGCPTYVLIAPEIVTQVYDEASDTYVYEYELIEDAIVQVSPEFLLETSR
;
A
#
# COMPACT_ATOMS: atom_id res chain seq x y z
N MET A 1 0.46 30.79 -24.63
CA MET A 1 0.35 31.19 -23.20
C MET A 1 0.70 29.96 -22.39
N ASN A 2 1.96 29.82 -21.95
CA ASN A 2 2.43 28.62 -21.27
C ASN A 2 2.15 28.77 -19.77
N LYS A 3 1.05 28.19 -19.29
CA LYS A 3 0.82 28.03 -17.85
C LYS A 3 1.55 26.77 -17.40
N ARG A 4 2.64 26.96 -16.67
CA ARG A 4 3.27 25.90 -15.87
C ARG A 4 2.31 25.57 -14.74
N PHE A 5 1.75 24.36 -14.74
CA PHE A 5 1.08 23.82 -13.57
C PHE A 5 2.16 23.35 -12.60
N SER A 6 2.35 24.10 -11.53
CA SER A 6 3.11 23.66 -10.36
C SER A 6 2.20 22.74 -9.55
N LEU A 7 2.50 21.45 -9.55
CA LEU A 7 1.98 20.50 -8.58
C LEU A 7 2.59 20.86 -7.22
N VAL A 8 1.78 21.41 -6.31
CA VAL A 8 2.16 21.63 -4.92
C VAL A 8 1.53 20.50 -4.13
N LEU A 9 2.34 19.48 -3.81
CA LEU A 9 1.96 18.43 -2.86
C LEU A 9 1.98 19.06 -1.47
N ILE A 10 0.82 19.25 -0.85
CA ILE A 10 0.73 19.64 0.56
C ILE A 10 0.47 18.34 1.33
N LEU A 11 1.52 17.76 1.92
CA LEU A 11 1.36 16.72 2.93
C LEU A 11 0.79 17.38 4.18
N ALA A 12 -0.50 17.18 4.43
CA ALA A 12 -1.12 17.50 5.71
C ALA A 12 -0.92 16.30 6.64
N SER A 13 -0.24 16.55 7.76
CA SER A 13 0.01 15.60 8.84
C SER A 13 -1.31 15.13 9.48
N VAL A 14 -1.63 13.85 9.34
CA VAL A 14 -2.79 13.20 9.96
C VAL A 14 -2.38 12.63 11.32
N ALA A 15 -2.86 13.24 12.40
CA ALA A 15 -2.70 12.71 13.75
C ALA A 15 -4.06 12.62 14.46
N VAL A 16 -4.72 11.46 14.36
CA VAL A 16 -5.78 11.04 15.29
C VAL A 16 -5.68 9.53 15.50
N LEU A 17 -5.02 9.12 16.58
CA LEU A 17 -5.03 7.74 17.09
C LEU A 17 -6.23 7.58 18.04
N THR A 18 -7.36 7.13 17.52
CA THR A 18 -8.41 6.49 18.31
C THR A 18 -8.39 5.00 18.01
N ALA A 19 -8.39 4.17 19.07
CA ALA A 19 -8.46 2.72 18.97
C ALA A 19 -9.85 2.29 18.47
N ALA A 20 -10.13 2.53 17.19
CA ALA A 20 -11.20 1.88 16.46
C ALA A 20 -10.73 0.46 16.09
N CYS A 21 -11.66 -0.50 15.95
CA CYS A 21 -11.36 -1.74 15.22
C CYS A 21 -10.63 -1.34 13.94
N GLN A 22 -9.33 -1.63 13.84
CA GLN A 22 -8.61 -1.45 12.59
C GLN A 22 -9.24 -2.45 11.63
N VAL A 23 -10.12 -1.95 10.77
CA VAL A 23 -10.57 -2.70 9.61
C VAL A 23 -9.31 -2.95 8.81
N SER A 24 -8.92 -4.22 8.71
CA SER A 24 -7.61 -4.61 8.19
C SER A 24 -7.78 -5.31 6.86
N VAL A 25 -6.82 -5.08 5.99
CA VAL A 25 -6.70 -5.82 4.73
C VAL A 25 -6.29 -7.25 5.09
N THR A 26 -7.04 -8.22 4.59
CA THR A 26 -6.70 -9.64 4.73
C THR A 26 -5.86 -10.06 3.54
N ILE A 27 -4.74 -10.74 3.80
CA ILE A 27 -3.97 -11.41 2.75
C ILE A 27 -4.54 -12.81 2.61
N ASP A 28 -5.23 -13.07 1.49
CA ASP A 28 -5.94 -14.33 1.26
C ASP A 28 -5.00 -15.43 0.73
N THR A 29 -3.88 -15.00 0.15
CA THR A 29 -2.83 -15.93 -0.32
C THR A 29 -2.20 -16.59 0.90
N PRO A 30 -1.94 -17.91 0.90
CA PRO A 30 -1.16 -18.53 1.97
C PRO A 30 0.31 -18.10 1.90
N PRO A 31 0.97 -17.85 3.04
CA PRO A 31 2.40 -17.54 3.04
C PRO A 31 3.24 -18.77 2.67
N ILE A 32 4.44 -18.54 2.13
CA ILE A 32 5.44 -19.59 1.94
C ILE A 32 6.16 -19.96 3.24
N LYS A 33 6.17 -19.05 4.22
CA LYS A 33 6.57 -19.30 5.60
C LYS A 33 5.61 -18.55 6.54
N GLU A 34 5.02 -19.27 7.48
CA GLU A 34 4.08 -18.68 8.45
C GLU A 34 4.75 -17.66 9.38
N ALA A 35 6.06 -17.81 9.60
CA ALA A 35 6.84 -17.01 10.54
C ALA A 35 8.33 -17.04 10.16
N GLU A 36 8.92 -15.87 9.99
CA GLU A 36 10.36 -15.62 9.84
C GLU A 36 10.75 -14.46 10.76
N ASP A 37 11.80 -14.64 11.55
CA ASP A 37 12.31 -13.60 12.42
C ASP A 37 13.01 -12.51 11.59
N PHE A 38 12.64 -11.26 11.85
CA PHE A 38 13.18 -10.09 11.21
C PHE A 38 14.07 -9.32 12.18
N PHE A 39 15.28 -9.03 11.73
CA PHE A 39 16.31 -8.37 12.50
C PHE A 39 16.74 -7.07 11.82
N ILE A 40 17.04 -6.04 12.62
CA ILE A 40 17.62 -4.79 12.15
C ILE A 40 19.06 -4.74 12.65
N ASP A 41 20.01 -5.02 11.75
CA ASP A 41 21.47 -4.96 12.00
C ASP A 41 21.89 -3.50 12.26
N SER A 42 21.72 -3.09 13.51
CA SER A 42 21.83 -1.68 13.92
C SER A 42 23.28 -1.26 14.06
N ASN A 43 24.17 -2.21 14.33
CA ASN A 43 25.61 -1.97 14.43
C ASN A 43 26.38 -2.31 13.12
N ASN A 44 25.66 -2.81 12.11
CA ASN A 44 26.13 -3.16 10.77
C ASN A 44 27.31 -4.15 10.80
N ASN A 45 27.26 -5.12 11.71
CA ASN A 45 28.29 -6.15 11.89
C ASN A 45 27.99 -7.44 11.09
N GLY A 46 26.79 -7.57 10.52
CA GLY A 46 26.33 -8.72 9.73
C GLY A 46 25.99 -9.97 10.55
N ILE A 47 25.80 -9.83 11.86
CA ILE A 47 25.47 -10.90 12.81
C ILE A 47 24.17 -10.51 13.48
N PHE A 48 23.15 -11.37 13.38
CA PHE A 48 21.89 -11.15 14.09
C PHE A 48 22.07 -11.41 15.59
N GLU A 49 21.90 -10.36 16.39
CA GLU A 49 21.95 -10.41 17.85
C GLU A 49 20.53 -10.34 18.45
N ASP A 50 20.35 -10.84 19.69
CA ASP A 50 19.03 -10.89 20.34
C ASP A 50 18.41 -9.48 20.53
N ASP A 51 19.24 -8.45 20.67
CA ASP A 51 18.83 -7.04 20.80
C ASP A 51 18.52 -6.38 19.45
N GLU A 52 18.79 -7.06 18.34
CA GLU A 52 18.46 -6.63 16.98
C GLU A 52 17.17 -7.27 16.45
N TYR A 53 16.59 -8.20 17.20
CA TYR A 53 15.28 -8.76 16.89
C TYR A 53 14.22 -7.66 16.92
N TYR A 54 13.46 -7.54 15.84
CA TYR A 54 12.39 -6.56 15.73
C TYR A 54 11.02 -7.22 15.85
N ALA A 55 10.73 -8.19 14.99
CA ALA A 55 9.45 -8.87 14.92
C ALA A 55 9.56 -10.20 14.17
N THR A 56 8.47 -10.98 14.19
CA THR A 56 8.31 -12.17 13.35
C THR A 56 7.19 -11.90 12.35
N TYR A 57 7.43 -12.18 11.07
CA TYR A 57 6.49 -11.91 9.99
C TYR A 57 6.18 -13.16 9.16
N ALA A 58 4.99 -13.18 8.58
CA ALA A 58 4.69 -14.10 7.49
C ALA A 58 5.48 -13.72 6.24
N VAL A 59 5.90 -14.70 5.46
CA VAL A 59 6.69 -14.51 4.23
C VAL A 59 5.87 -14.95 3.03
N TYR A 60 5.78 -14.09 2.02
CA TYR A 60 5.08 -14.34 0.77
C TYR A 60 6.05 -14.39 -0.40
N SER A 61 5.68 -15.16 -1.43
CA SER A 61 6.50 -15.25 -2.63
C SER A 61 6.33 -13.99 -3.48
N ALA A 62 7.44 -13.34 -3.80
CA ALA A 62 7.49 -12.27 -4.78
C ALA A 62 7.26 -12.77 -6.21
N ASP A 63 7.44 -14.07 -6.48
CA ASP A 63 7.30 -14.67 -7.82
C ASP A 63 5.88 -15.17 -8.09
N ALA A 64 4.97 -15.08 -7.12
CA ALA A 64 3.59 -15.53 -7.23
C ALA A 64 2.61 -14.37 -7.05
N PRO A 65 1.37 -14.49 -7.58
CA PRO A 65 0.33 -13.50 -7.31
C PRO A 65 -0.01 -13.42 -5.80
N LEU A 66 -0.28 -12.20 -5.33
CA LEU A 66 -0.72 -11.91 -3.97
C LEU A 66 -2.17 -11.41 -4.00
N GLN A 67 -3.10 -12.29 -3.66
CA GLN A 67 -4.51 -11.97 -3.46
C GLN A 67 -4.75 -11.40 -2.06
N VAL A 68 -5.54 -10.32 -2.02
CA VAL A 68 -5.97 -9.62 -0.81
C VAL A 68 -7.45 -9.27 -0.87
N SER A 69 -8.05 -9.11 0.31
CA SER A 69 -9.43 -8.66 0.47
C SER A 69 -9.56 -7.62 1.58
N TRP A 70 -10.60 -6.80 1.52
CA TRP A 70 -10.89 -5.76 2.50
C TRP A 70 -12.40 -5.63 2.72
N GLU A 71 -12.79 -4.93 3.79
CA GLU A 71 -14.20 -4.61 4.01
C GLU A 71 -14.61 -3.41 3.15
N THR A 72 -15.85 -3.41 2.67
CA THR A 72 -16.39 -2.26 1.92
C THR A 72 -16.42 -1.01 2.80
N PHE A 73 -15.93 0.11 2.27
CA PHE A 73 -16.04 1.40 2.96
C PHE A 73 -17.49 1.87 2.95
N VAL A 74 -18.00 2.25 4.11
CA VAL A 74 -19.33 2.86 4.24
C VAL A 74 -19.15 4.37 4.27
N LEU A 75 -19.42 5.00 3.13
CA LEU A 75 -19.24 6.44 2.93
C LEU A 75 -20.60 7.10 2.74
N GLU A 76 -20.88 8.12 3.54
CA GLU A 76 -22.06 8.95 3.33
C GLU A 76 -21.85 9.78 2.05
N ASP A 77 -22.92 9.93 1.27
CA ASP A 77 -22.95 10.79 0.08
C ASP A 77 -22.03 10.44 -1.10
N VAL A 78 -21.44 9.23 -1.14
CA VAL A 78 -20.70 8.73 -2.30
C VAL A 78 -21.49 7.64 -3.02
N SER A 79 -21.77 7.84 -4.31
CA SER A 79 -22.41 6.82 -5.14
C SER A 79 -21.47 5.62 -5.33
N PRO A 80 -21.94 4.36 -5.24
CA PRO A 80 -21.11 3.20 -5.54
C PRO A 80 -20.46 3.23 -6.92
N ASN A 81 -21.10 3.89 -7.90
CA ASN A 81 -20.60 4.00 -9.27
C ASN A 81 -19.49 5.06 -9.42
N GLU A 82 -19.33 5.91 -8.41
CA GLU A 82 -18.29 6.95 -8.32
C GLU A 82 -17.20 6.55 -7.32
N LEU A 83 -17.33 5.36 -6.69
CA LEU A 83 -16.38 4.85 -5.72
C LEU A 83 -15.37 3.92 -6.39
N SER A 84 -14.09 4.19 -6.14
CA SER A 84 -12.97 3.32 -6.43
C SER A 84 -12.13 3.15 -5.16
N TYR A 85 -11.21 2.21 -5.18
CA TYR A 85 -10.23 2.00 -4.14
C TYR A 85 -8.82 2.14 -4.72
N LEU A 86 -8.03 3.00 -4.11
CA LEU A 86 -6.58 3.04 -4.31
C LEU A 86 -5.98 1.85 -3.55
N VAL A 87 -5.38 0.92 -4.29
CA VAL A 87 -4.77 -0.30 -3.77
C VAL A 87 -3.26 -0.21 -3.94
N ILE A 88 -2.53 -0.14 -2.83
CA ILE A 88 -1.08 0.08 -2.82
C ILE A 88 -0.39 -1.07 -2.11
N LEU A 89 0.59 -1.67 -2.77
CA LEU A 89 1.63 -2.48 -2.14
C LEU A 89 2.84 -1.59 -1.93
N TYR A 90 3.24 -1.35 -0.69
CA TYR A 90 4.39 -0.48 -0.37
C TYR A 90 5.32 -1.11 0.66
N GLN A 91 6.56 -0.60 0.68
CA GLN A 91 7.61 -1.04 1.59
C GLN A 91 8.14 0.13 2.41
N LEU A 92 8.47 -0.18 3.65
CA LEU A 92 9.22 0.73 4.49
C LEU A 92 10.72 0.56 4.19
N PRO A 93 11.49 1.64 4.07
CA PRO A 93 12.93 1.53 3.89
C PRO A 93 13.59 0.94 5.14
N PHE A 94 14.68 0.20 4.93
CA PHE A 94 15.49 -0.38 6.01
C PHE A 94 16.13 0.69 6.91
N THR A 95 16.37 1.88 6.36
CA THR A 95 17.01 2.99 7.07
C THR A 95 15.96 3.80 7.80
N GLN A 96 15.42 3.29 8.91
CA GLN A 96 14.70 4.15 9.85
C GLN A 96 15.69 5.13 10.48
N THR A 97 15.91 6.27 9.83
CA THR A 97 16.34 7.48 10.51
C THR A 97 15.12 8.09 11.19
N GLU A 98 15.25 8.50 12.46
CA GLU A 98 14.20 9.09 13.31
C GLU A 98 13.11 9.86 12.51
N GLY A 99 11.87 9.35 12.48
CA GLY A 99 10.78 9.94 11.69
C GLY A 99 9.51 9.08 11.66
N ASP A 100 8.45 9.59 11.02
CA ASP A 100 7.23 8.81 10.73
C ASP A 100 7.57 7.76 9.65
N PRO A 101 7.40 6.44 9.92
CA PRO A 101 7.74 5.39 8.95
C PRO A 101 6.99 5.56 7.61
N PHE A 102 5.81 6.18 7.60
CA PHE A 102 5.04 6.39 6.39
C PHE A 102 5.57 7.50 5.48
N GLU A 103 6.42 8.41 5.97
CA GLU A 103 7.00 9.49 5.16
C GLU A 103 7.99 8.97 4.11
N GLU A 104 8.60 7.82 4.34
CA GLU A 104 9.57 7.21 3.43
C GLU A 104 9.07 5.92 2.76
N ALA A 105 7.80 5.56 2.99
CA ALA A 105 7.16 4.41 2.36
C ALA A 105 7.24 4.51 0.83
N VAL A 106 7.81 3.48 0.19
CA VAL A 106 7.94 3.41 -1.27
C VAL A 106 6.88 2.48 -1.84
N PRO A 107 5.99 2.96 -2.73
CA PRO A 107 5.05 2.09 -3.41
C PRO A 107 5.79 1.18 -4.40
N ILE A 108 5.58 -0.13 -4.28
CA ILE A 108 6.04 -1.13 -5.26
C ILE A 108 5.03 -1.22 -6.40
N LYS A 109 3.74 -1.36 -6.07
CA LYS A 109 2.64 -1.44 -7.03
C LYS A 109 1.49 -0.56 -6.56
N VAL A 110 0.87 0.12 -7.51
CA VAL A 110 -0.28 1.00 -7.30
C VAL A 110 -1.34 0.63 -8.33
N ALA A 111 -2.58 0.48 -7.89
CA ALA A 111 -3.72 0.23 -8.76
C ALA A 111 -4.96 0.96 -8.25
N HIS A 112 -5.88 1.21 -9.18
CA HIS A 112 -7.23 1.69 -8.90
C HIS A 112 -8.20 0.54 -9.12
N HIS A 113 -9.08 0.28 -8.14
CA HIS A 113 -10.04 -0.81 -8.17
C HIS A 113 -11.46 -0.29 -7.99
N TRP A 114 -12.26 -0.37 -9.06
CA TRP A 114 -13.67 0.01 -9.03
C TRP A 114 -14.43 -0.74 -7.93
N ALA A 115 -15.20 -0.03 -7.10
CA ALA A 115 -15.94 -0.66 -6.02
C ALA A 115 -17.00 -1.66 -6.52
N GLU A 116 -17.53 -1.44 -7.73
CA GLU A 116 -18.46 -2.37 -8.39
C GLU A 116 -17.82 -3.74 -8.70
N ALA A 117 -16.49 -3.82 -8.81
CA ALA A 117 -15.77 -5.07 -9.04
C ALA A 117 -15.60 -5.91 -7.76
N GLY A 118 -15.94 -5.35 -6.59
CA GLY A 118 -15.89 -6.02 -5.30
C GLY A 118 -14.80 -5.46 -4.38
N THR A 119 -14.40 -6.28 -3.41
CA THR A 119 -13.38 -5.94 -2.41
C THR A 119 -12.27 -6.97 -2.34
N THR A 120 -11.90 -7.51 -3.51
CA THR A 120 -10.79 -8.45 -3.66
C THR A 120 -9.90 -7.96 -4.80
N PHE A 121 -8.59 -7.95 -4.56
CA PHE A 121 -7.58 -7.56 -5.53
C PHE A 121 -6.49 -8.62 -5.60
N THR A 122 -5.83 -8.72 -6.74
CA THR A 122 -4.67 -9.60 -6.91
C THR A 122 -3.54 -8.78 -7.50
N PHE A 123 -2.48 -8.63 -6.72
CA PHE A 123 -1.22 -8.15 -7.25
C PHE A 123 -0.58 -9.29 -8.04
N ASP A 124 -0.19 -9.02 -9.29
CA ASP A 124 0.68 -9.93 -10.03
C ASP A 124 2.06 -10.04 -9.35
N SER A 125 2.86 -11.02 -9.78
CA SER A 125 4.24 -11.20 -9.31
C SER A 125 5.06 -9.90 -9.39
N ILE A 126 5.98 -9.73 -8.46
CA ILE A 126 6.99 -8.68 -8.49
C ILE A 126 7.99 -9.02 -9.60
N GLY A 127 8.01 -8.19 -10.64
CA GLY A 127 8.69 -8.46 -11.89
C GLY A 127 9.99 -7.68 -12.08
N PHE A 128 10.61 -7.89 -13.25
CA PHE A 128 11.75 -7.08 -13.68
C PHE A 128 11.31 -5.62 -13.89
N GLY A 129 11.88 -4.71 -13.10
CA GLY A 129 11.57 -3.28 -13.15
C GLY A 129 10.84 -2.77 -11.90
N ASP A 130 10.26 -3.66 -11.10
CA ASP A 130 9.70 -3.30 -9.79
C ASP A 130 10.85 -3.04 -8.81
N GLN A 131 10.83 -1.89 -8.15
CA GLN A 131 11.79 -1.54 -7.10
C GLN A 131 11.31 -2.09 -5.76
N ALA A 132 11.55 -3.38 -5.54
CA ALA A 132 11.24 -4.05 -4.28
C ALA A 132 12.53 -4.45 -3.55
N CYS A 133 12.52 -4.27 -2.23
CA CYS A 133 13.48 -4.82 -1.32
C CYS A 133 12.98 -6.18 -0.80
N PHE A 134 13.70 -7.26 -1.10
CA PHE A 134 13.36 -8.58 -0.54
C PHE A 134 13.82 -8.65 0.91
N GLY A 135 12.94 -9.13 1.80
CA GLY A 135 13.15 -9.11 3.23
C GLY A 135 12.85 -7.77 3.92
N CYS A 136 12.34 -6.76 3.22
CA CYS A 136 11.81 -5.55 3.86
C CYS A 136 10.37 -5.77 4.36
N PRO A 137 9.98 -5.16 5.52
CA PRO A 137 8.59 -5.04 5.91
C PRO A 137 7.75 -4.40 4.81
N THR A 138 6.69 -5.11 4.44
CA THR A 138 5.80 -4.81 3.33
C THR A 138 4.36 -4.78 3.83
N TYR A 139 3.54 -3.94 3.23
CA TYR A 139 2.14 -3.74 3.62
C TYR A 139 1.27 -3.56 2.37
N VAL A 140 0.00 -3.86 2.52
CA VAL A 140 -1.04 -3.44 1.59
C VAL A 140 -1.90 -2.38 2.24
N LEU A 141 -2.09 -1.25 1.56
CA LEU A 141 -3.02 -0.19 1.96
C LEU A 141 -4.14 -0.09 0.92
N ILE A 142 -5.35 0.05 1.44
CA ILE A 142 -6.55 0.34 0.67
C ILE A 142 -7.11 1.66 1.18
N ALA A 143 -7.24 2.64 0.29
CA ALA A 143 -7.88 3.91 0.57
C ALA A 143 -9.05 4.13 -0.41
N PRO A 144 -10.21 4.62 0.05
CA PRO A 144 -11.29 4.94 -0.86
C PRO A 144 -11.01 6.24 -1.62
N GLU A 145 -11.39 6.27 -2.89
CA GLU A 145 -11.24 7.42 -3.78
C GLU A 145 -12.53 7.62 -4.58
N ILE A 146 -12.82 8.88 -4.92
CA ILE A 146 -13.88 9.25 -5.86
C ILE A 146 -13.28 9.24 -7.25
N VAL A 147 -14.00 8.65 -8.20
CA VAL A 147 -13.63 8.63 -9.60
C VAL A 147 -14.61 9.45 -10.44
N THR A 148 -14.08 10.43 -11.16
CA THR A 148 -14.83 11.30 -12.05
C THR A 148 -14.38 11.11 -13.49
N GLN A 149 -15.32 10.94 -14.41
CA GLN A 149 -15.01 10.91 -15.84
C GLN A 149 -15.00 12.33 -16.40
N VAL A 150 -13.86 12.76 -16.94
CA VAL A 150 -13.66 14.11 -17.48
C VAL A 150 -13.29 14.02 -18.97
N TYR A 151 -13.82 14.92 -19.79
CA TYR A 151 -13.46 15.02 -21.20
C TYR A 151 -12.17 15.84 -21.35
N ASP A 152 -11.13 15.24 -21.94
CA ASP A 152 -9.88 15.91 -22.27
C ASP A 152 -9.88 16.37 -23.72
N GLU A 153 -10.01 17.69 -23.91
CA GLU A 153 -10.00 18.33 -25.23
C GLU A 153 -8.69 18.13 -25.99
N ALA A 154 -7.55 17.94 -25.29
CA ALA A 154 -6.25 17.81 -25.93
C ALA A 154 -6.09 16.46 -26.63
N SER A 155 -6.68 15.41 -26.06
CA SER A 155 -6.63 14.05 -26.58
C SER A 155 -7.93 13.57 -27.25
N ASP A 156 -8.99 14.39 -27.22
CA ASP A 156 -10.33 14.10 -27.75
C ASP A 156 -10.89 12.76 -27.22
N THR A 157 -10.69 12.52 -25.92
CA THR A 157 -11.16 11.32 -25.23
C THR A 157 -11.63 11.67 -23.82
N TYR A 158 -12.39 10.76 -23.22
CA TYR A 158 -12.67 10.78 -21.79
C TYR A 158 -11.52 10.12 -21.03
N VAL A 159 -11.15 10.71 -19.90
CA VAL A 159 -10.20 10.19 -18.92
C VAL A 159 -10.88 10.06 -17.56
N TYR A 160 -10.31 9.24 -16.68
CA TYR A 160 -10.75 9.13 -15.30
C TYR A 160 -9.80 9.91 -14.41
N GLU A 161 -10.35 10.76 -13.56
CA GLU A 161 -9.64 11.45 -12.49
C GLU A 161 -10.02 10.80 -11.16
N TYR A 162 -9.04 10.60 -10.30
CA TYR A 162 -9.18 9.92 -9.01
C TYR A 162 -8.79 10.89 -7.89
N GLU A 163 -9.66 11.02 -6.89
CA GLU A 163 -9.47 11.89 -5.75
C GLU A 163 -9.65 11.10 -4.45
N LEU A 164 -8.63 11.08 -3.60
CA LEU A 164 -8.75 10.46 -2.28
C LEU A 164 -9.83 11.16 -1.46
N ILE A 165 -10.65 10.39 -0.75
CA ILE A 165 -11.63 10.97 0.15
C ILE A 165 -10.93 11.43 1.42
N GLU A 166 -10.93 12.74 1.64
CA GLU A 166 -10.33 13.33 2.84
C GLU A 166 -10.95 12.74 4.11
N ASP A 167 -10.12 12.54 5.14
CA ASP A 167 -10.50 11.97 6.44
C ASP A 167 -11.09 10.54 6.40
N ALA A 168 -11.15 9.89 5.24
CA ALA A 168 -11.53 8.49 5.17
C ALA A 168 -10.51 7.63 5.91
N ILE A 169 -11.00 6.74 6.77
CA ILE A 169 -10.17 5.71 7.40
C ILE A 169 -9.56 4.88 6.26
N VAL A 170 -8.25 4.62 6.31
CA VAL A 170 -7.59 3.67 5.41
C VAL A 170 -7.55 2.29 6.05
N GLN A 171 -7.57 1.24 5.23
CA GLN A 171 -7.37 -0.13 5.71
C GLN A 171 -5.96 -0.57 5.36
N VAL A 172 -5.29 -1.21 6.31
CA VAL A 172 -3.90 -1.67 6.14
C VAL A 172 -3.81 -3.15 6.52
N SER A 173 -3.00 -3.92 5.81
CA SER A 173 -2.69 -5.30 6.17
C SER A 173 -1.76 -5.35 7.39
N PRO A 174 -1.67 -6.50 8.08
CA PRO A 174 -0.48 -6.80 8.86
C PRO A 174 0.78 -6.68 7.99
N GLU A 175 1.90 -6.37 8.62
CA GLU A 175 3.20 -6.34 7.93
C GLU A 175 3.66 -7.77 7.58
N PHE A 176 4.33 -7.90 6.44
CA PHE A 176 4.85 -9.16 5.95
C PHE A 176 6.16 -8.96 5.17
N LEU A 177 6.84 -10.07 4.89
CA LEU A 177 8.05 -10.06 4.06
C LEU A 177 7.77 -10.63 2.67
N LEU A 178 8.51 -10.11 1.68
CA LEU A 178 8.57 -10.66 0.34
C LEU A 178 9.91 -11.36 0.11
N GLU A 179 9.87 -12.59 -0.42
CA GLU A 179 11.04 -13.35 -0.83
C GLU A 179 10.89 -13.89 -2.25
N THR A 180 11.98 -13.90 -3.03
CA THR A 180 12.03 -14.66 -4.29
C THR A 180 12.32 -16.12 -4.00
N SER A 181 11.70 -17.03 -4.75
CA SER A 181 11.80 -18.49 -4.64
C SER A 181 13.15 -19.10 -5.09
N ARG A 182 14.24 -18.33 -5.05
CA ARG A 182 15.56 -18.75 -5.54
C ARG A 182 16.34 -19.61 -4.55
#